data_AF-A0A355DH67-F1
#
_entry.id   AF-A0A355DH67-F1
#
_cell.length_a   1.000
_cell.length_b   1.000
_cell.length_c   1.000
_cell.angle_alpha   90.00
_cell.angle_beta   90.00
_cell.angle_gamma   90.00
#
_symmetry.space_group_name_H-M   'P 1'
#
loop_
_entity.id
_entity.type
_entity.pdbx_description
1 polymer ?
#
loop_
_entity_poly.entity_id
_entity_poly.type
_entity_poly.pdbx_seq_one_letter_code
_entity_poly.pdbx_strand_id
1 'polypeptide(L)'
;LSGAARRLINLWAVKPGTRAVVLSANAQGDAAIADLESAGVEIVAALDARAGDDIVRVEGRGRVSSVHLGDGRTVKADLVVTAIGWTAPTSLLNMAGNRPVYDPAAARYFPDALPDDVLATGGITGDGTTAELIAHGRATGTLAASRALRARHDRISATVRSRDPDAPRPDVLADDRTPLARAPHPECYRSTTHGMVDYSEDVSSKDLIQAVQEGFDSIELMKRYTTVTMGPSQGKLETVNAAAVLAEARQIPMADIGTTVWRPPFAPITLGALAGRIFEPIRRSALQDWHEAHGASPLLAGQWVRPDHYGNPQAEADNVRNNVALIDVTPLGKLDLRGPDVANLLELVYVNRWQKLEVGRVRYGAMVAEDGVVSDDG
;
A
#
# COMPACT_ATOMS: atom_id res chain seq x y z
N LEU A 1 22.87 -5.43 4.62
CA LEU A 1 22.54 -6.06 5.92
C LEU A 1 23.30 -5.46 7.13
N SER A 2 24.37 -4.68 6.95
CA SER A 2 25.06 -3.96 8.05
C SER A 2 24.13 -3.23 9.02
N GLY A 3 23.08 -2.56 8.53
CA GLY A 3 22.10 -1.88 9.37
C GLY A 3 21.42 -2.80 10.40
N ALA A 4 21.21 -4.09 10.09
CA ALA A 4 20.62 -5.04 11.04
C ALA A 4 21.59 -5.35 12.20
N ALA A 5 22.86 -5.67 11.87
CA ALA A 5 23.89 -5.93 12.88
C ALA A 5 24.12 -4.72 13.80
N ARG A 6 24.22 -3.52 13.21
CA ARG A 6 24.38 -2.26 13.96
C ARG A 6 23.18 -1.98 14.86
N ARG A 7 21.95 -2.26 14.42
CA ARG A 7 20.75 -2.10 15.26
C ARG A 7 20.74 -3.08 16.43
N LEU A 8 21.13 -4.34 16.23
CA LEU A 8 21.25 -5.31 17.32
C LEU A 8 22.18 -4.79 18.41
N ILE A 9 23.33 -4.25 18.03
CA ILE A 9 24.31 -3.70 18.98
C ILE A 9 23.80 -2.41 19.62
N ASN A 10 23.50 -1.39 18.81
CA ASN A 10 23.32 -0.03 19.30
C ASN A 10 21.93 0.24 19.88
N LEU A 11 20.89 -0.46 19.42
CA LEU A 11 19.52 -0.26 19.91
C LEU A 11 19.10 -1.32 20.93
N TRP A 12 19.66 -2.53 20.82
CA TRP A 12 19.20 -3.67 21.61
C TRP A 12 20.27 -4.26 22.52
N ALA A 13 21.52 -3.77 22.47
CA ALA A 13 22.64 -4.33 23.21
C ALA A 13 22.85 -5.85 23.00
N VAL A 14 22.50 -6.34 21.81
CA VAL A 14 22.64 -7.73 21.41
C VAL A 14 23.90 -7.90 20.58
N LYS A 15 24.78 -8.81 21.04
CA LYS A 15 25.95 -9.26 20.29
C LYS A 15 25.51 -10.19 19.14
N PRO A 16 25.70 -9.80 17.86
CA PRO A 16 25.13 -10.54 16.72
C PRO A 16 25.87 -11.84 16.37
N GLY A 17 27.10 -12.01 16.86
CA GLY A 17 27.95 -13.18 16.64
C GLY A 17 29.24 -13.04 17.43
N THR A 18 30.10 -14.05 17.38
CA THR A 18 31.41 -14.00 18.05
C THR A 18 32.56 -13.69 17.10
N ARG A 19 32.46 -14.13 15.84
CA ARG A 19 33.49 -14.03 14.81
C ARG A 19 32.85 -13.63 13.49
N ALA A 20 33.14 -12.43 13.02
CA ALA A 20 32.49 -11.85 11.84
C ALA A 20 33.43 -11.74 10.64
N VAL A 21 32.91 -12.07 9.46
CA VAL A 21 33.41 -11.57 8.18
C VAL A 21 32.53 -10.40 7.76
N VAL A 22 33.12 -9.27 7.42
CA VAL A 22 32.39 -8.10 6.93
C VAL A 22 32.81 -7.81 5.49
N LEU A 23 31.86 -7.81 4.56
CA LEU A 23 32.04 -7.35 3.19
C LEU A 23 31.43 -5.96 3.04
N SER A 24 32.31 -4.95 2.94
CA SER A 24 31.95 -3.54 2.88
C SER A 24 32.14 -2.98 1.48
N ALA A 25 31.22 -2.10 1.06
CA ALA A 25 31.39 -1.27 -0.14
C ALA A 25 31.17 0.22 0.11
N ASN A 26 30.88 0.60 1.36
CA ASN A 26 30.48 1.95 1.71
C ASN A 26 30.74 2.24 3.19
N ALA A 27 30.69 3.52 3.55
CA ALA A 27 30.93 3.99 4.91
C ALA A 27 30.02 3.33 5.97
N GLN A 28 28.84 2.83 5.59
CA GLN A 28 27.95 2.13 6.54
C GLN A 28 28.44 0.72 6.88
N GLY A 29 29.11 0.06 5.93
CA GLY A 29 29.83 -1.19 6.20
C GLY A 29 31.06 -0.96 7.07
N ASP A 30 31.82 0.09 6.77
CA ASP A 30 33.00 0.47 7.54
C ASP A 30 32.62 0.82 8.99
N ALA A 31 31.51 1.54 9.19
CA ALA A 31 30.95 1.81 10.52
C ALA A 31 30.44 0.54 11.24
N ALA A 32 29.98 -0.48 10.50
CA ALA A 32 29.54 -1.73 11.10
C ALA A 32 30.69 -2.53 11.72
N ILE A 33 31.90 -2.44 11.14
CA ILE A 33 33.11 -3.04 11.70
C ILE A 33 33.38 -2.47 13.10
N ALA A 34 33.43 -1.14 13.21
CA ALA A 34 33.66 -0.46 14.49
C ALA A 34 32.60 -0.82 15.54
N ASP A 35 31.32 -0.86 15.15
CA ASP A 35 30.24 -1.24 16.08
C ASP A 35 30.40 -2.71 16.55
N LEU A 36 30.75 -3.63 15.65
CA LEU A 36 31.00 -5.04 15.98
C LEU A 36 32.18 -5.20 16.95
N GLU A 37 33.29 -4.51 16.70
CA GLU A 37 34.46 -4.51 17.58
C GLU A 37 34.13 -3.97 18.97
N SER A 38 33.34 -2.88 19.04
CA SER A 38 32.90 -2.30 20.31
C SER A 38 32.02 -3.26 21.14
N ALA A 39 31.30 -4.16 20.47
CA ALA A 39 30.52 -5.23 21.08
C ALA A 39 31.35 -6.50 21.39
N GLY A 40 32.67 -6.46 21.20
CA GLY A 40 33.59 -7.56 21.44
C GLY A 40 33.45 -8.70 20.42
N VAL A 41 33.00 -8.43 19.20
CA VAL A 41 33.02 -9.38 18.08
C VAL A 41 34.41 -9.38 17.44
N GLU A 42 35.00 -10.55 17.24
CA GLU A 42 36.28 -10.71 16.53
C GLU A 42 36.04 -10.53 15.02
N ILE A 43 36.67 -9.54 14.39
CA ILE A 43 36.63 -9.39 12.93
C ILE A 43 37.71 -10.27 12.32
N VAL A 44 37.30 -11.44 11.81
CA VAL A 44 38.24 -12.41 11.23
C VAL A 44 38.66 -12.06 9.81
N ALA A 45 37.82 -11.29 9.10
CA ALA A 45 38.16 -10.67 7.82
C ALA A 45 37.27 -9.44 7.58
N ALA A 46 37.91 -8.32 7.23
CA ALA A 46 37.26 -7.14 6.70
C ALA A 46 37.61 -7.06 5.21
N LEU A 47 36.61 -7.26 4.35
CA LEU A 47 36.74 -7.28 2.91
C LEU A 47 36.20 -5.98 2.32
N ASP A 48 36.93 -5.40 1.37
CA ASP A 48 36.52 -4.22 0.63
C ASP A 48 36.13 -4.57 -0.81
N ALA A 49 34.83 -4.60 -1.08
CA ALA A 49 34.31 -4.87 -2.40
C ALA A 49 34.77 -3.82 -3.43
N ARG A 50 35.05 -2.57 -3.01
CA ARG A 50 35.61 -1.51 -3.89
C ARG A 50 37.02 -1.83 -4.36
N ALA A 51 37.76 -2.65 -3.60
CA ALA A 51 39.10 -3.12 -3.95
C ALA A 51 39.08 -4.46 -4.73
N GLY A 52 37.89 -5.02 -4.98
CA GLY A 52 37.71 -6.32 -5.65
C GLY A 52 37.71 -7.51 -4.70
N ASP A 53 37.67 -7.31 -3.37
CA ASP A 53 37.48 -8.41 -2.43
C ASP A 53 36.06 -8.98 -2.54
N ASP A 54 35.92 -10.29 -2.35
CA ASP A 54 34.64 -10.99 -2.51
C ASP A 54 34.47 -12.14 -1.51
N ILE A 55 33.21 -12.57 -1.32
CA ILE A 55 32.84 -13.81 -0.65
C ILE A 55 32.29 -14.76 -1.71
N VAL A 56 32.96 -15.90 -1.88
CA VAL A 56 32.60 -16.91 -2.87
C VAL A 56 31.54 -17.86 -2.33
N ARG A 57 31.67 -18.26 -1.06
CA ARG A 57 30.78 -19.26 -0.46
C ARG A 57 30.70 -19.10 1.05
N VAL A 58 29.51 -19.30 1.59
CA VAL A 58 29.27 -19.42 3.03
C VAL A 58 28.80 -20.85 3.32
N GLU A 59 29.33 -21.48 4.35
CA GLU A 59 29.00 -22.85 4.74
C GLU A 59 28.48 -22.91 6.18
N GLY A 60 27.65 -23.90 6.43
CA GLY A 60 27.22 -24.32 7.77
C GLY A 60 25.86 -25.01 7.77
N ARG A 61 25.45 -25.50 8.94
CA ARG A 61 24.17 -26.22 9.13
C ARG A 61 23.26 -25.43 10.06
N GLY A 62 22.33 -24.66 9.48
CA GLY A 62 21.42 -23.78 10.21
C GLY A 62 22.04 -22.50 10.78
N ARG A 63 23.36 -22.33 10.66
CA ARG A 63 24.12 -21.11 11.00
C ARG A 63 25.44 -21.12 10.22
N VAL A 64 26.10 -19.96 10.11
CA VAL A 64 27.42 -19.84 9.48
C VAL A 64 28.49 -20.55 10.33
N SER A 65 29.40 -21.27 9.70
CA SER A 65 30.56 -21.91 10.34
C SER A 65 31.89 -21.61 9.64
N SER A 66 31.85 -21.42 8.32
CA SER A 66 33.03 -21.11 7.50
C SER A 66 32.65 -20.21 6.32
N VAL A 67 33.59 -19.37 5.91
CA VAL A 67 33.46 -18.44 4.79
C VAL A 67 34.66 -18.60 3.88
N HIS A 68 34.39 -18.80 2.58
CA HIS A 68 35.38 -18.88 1.52
C HIS A 68 35.47 -17.52 0.83
N LEU A 69 36.65 -16.93 0.86
CA LEU A 69 36.93 -15.59 0.35
C LEU A 69 37.41 -15.68 -1.11
N GLY A 70 37.31 -14.58 -1.85
CA GLY A 70 37.72 -14.49 -3.26
C GLY A 70 39.22 -14.74 -3.50
N ASP A 71 40.05 -14.52 -2.48
CA ASP A 71 41.49 -14.79 -2.52
C ASP A 71 41.87 -16.26 -2.25
N GLY A 72 40.88 -17.14 -2.12
CA GLY A 72 41.06 -18.57 -1.87
C GLY A 72 41.23 -18.96 -0.40
N ARG A 73 41.27 -18.00 0.54
CA ARG A 73 41.31 -18.31 1.97
C ARG A 73 39.94 -18.80 2.46
N THR A 74 39.97 -19.72 3.41
CA THR A 74 38.80 -20.14 4.17
C THR A 74 38.97 -19.72 5.62
N VAL A 75 38.00 -18.97 6.17
CA VAL A 75 38.02 -18.48 7.55
C VAL A 75 36.86 -19.04 8.36
N LYS A 76 37.09 -19.31 9.64
CA LYS A 76 36.04 -19.71 10.59
C LYS A 76 35.34 -18.46 11.14
N ALA A 77 34.04 -18.36 10.88
CA ALA A 77 33.19 -17.27 11.32
C ALA A 77 31.79 -17.81 11.66
N ASP A 78 31.07 -17.13 12.54
CA ASP A 78 29.67 -17.43 12.86
C ASP A 78 28.70 -16.32 12.39
N LEU A 79 29.26 -15.23 11.84
CA LEU A 79 28.52 -14.09 11.31
C LEU A 79 29.14 -13.61 9.98
N VAL A 80 28.28 -13.33 9.01
CA VAL A 80 28.65 -12.62 7.77
C VAL A 80 27.80 -11.36 7.68
N VAL A 81 28.45 -10.21 7.51
CA VAL A 81 27.78 -8.93 7.33
C VAL A 81 28.07 -8.39 5.95
N THR A 82 27.03 -8.18 5.15
CA THR A 82 27.14 -7.54 3.84
C THR A 82 26.66 -6.09 3.90
N ALA A 83 27.45 -5.19 3.33
CA ALA A 83 27.18 -3.76 3.25
C ALA A 83 27.53 -3.24 1.85
N ILE A 84 26.98 -3.91 0.83
CA ILE A 84 27.38 -3.77 -0.57
C ILE A 84 26.45 -2.88 -1.42
N GLY A 85 25.50 -2.20 -0.79
CA GLY A 85 24.56 -1.35 -1.49
C GLY A 85 23.38 -0.92 -0.62
N TRP A 86 22.53 -0.07 -1.18
CA TRP A 86 21.35 0.48 -0.52
C TRP A 86 20.17 0.45 -1.50
N THR A 87 18.99 0.03 -1.03
CA THR A 87 17.74 0.15 -1.79
C THR A 87 16.88 1.26 -1.20
N ALA A 88 16.59 2.30 -1.99
CA ALA A 88 15.71 3.37 -1.54
C ALA A 88 14.26 2.85 -1.43
N PRO A 89 13.54 3.08 -0.32
CA PRO A 89 12.17 2.58 -0.12
C PRO A 89 11.15 3.44 -0.90
N THR A 90 11.20 3.38 -2.22
CA THR A 90 10.41 4.22 -3.14
C THR A 90 8.95 3.77 -3.32
N SER A 91 8.51 2.77 -2.56
CA SER A 91 7.18 2.16 -2.71
C SER A 91 6.03 3.15 -2.49
N LEU A 92 6.12 4.02 -1.48
CA LEU A 92 5.08 5.03 -1.23
C LEU A 92 5.05 6.10 -2.33
N LEU A 93 6.22 6.48 -2.86
CA LEU A 93 6.30 7.40 -3.99
C LEU A 93 5.71 6.76 -5.25
N ASN A 94 5.96 5.47 -5.50
CA ASN A 94 5.33 4.72 -6.59
C ASN A 94 3.81 4.70 -6.48
N MET A 95 3.28 4.44 -5.27
CA MET A 95 1.83 4.45 -5.03
C MET A 95 1.21 5.84 -5.22
N ALA A 96 2.01 6.90 -5.06
CA ALA A 96 1.63 8.26 -5.40
C ALA A 96 1.78 8.60 -6.90
N GLY A 97 2.24 7.68 -7.74
CA GLY A 97 2.38 7.87 -9.18
C GLY A 97 3.79 8.25 -9.66
N ASN A 98 4.78 8.34 -8.75
CA ASN A 98 6.18 8.49 -9.15
C ASN A 98 6.68 7.22 -9.85
N ARG A 99 7.57 7.39 -10.82
CA ARG A 99 8.32 6.29 -11.43
C ARG A 99 9.81 6.51 -11.13
N PRO A 100 10.38 5.81 -10.14
CA PRO A 100 11.78 5.99 -9.80
C PRO A 100 12.67 5.63 -10.98
N VAL A 101 13.70 6.44 -11.18
CA VAL A 101 14.71 6.24 -12.22
C VAL A 101 15.97 5.70 -11.57
N TYR A 102 16.55 4.68 -12.19
CA TYR A 102 17.82 4.13 -11.73
C TYR A 102 18.97 5.07 -12.11
N ASP A 103 19.83 5.39 -11.15
CA ASP A 103 21.05 6.16 -11.34
C ASP A 103 22.26 5.22 -11.21
N PRO A 104 22.94 4.88 -12.33
CA PRO A 104 24.10 4.00 -12.31
C PRO A 104 25.28 4.53 -11.50
N ALA A 105 25.43 5.86 -11.37
CA ALA A 105 26.56 6.43 -10.63
C ALA A 105 26.44 6.18 -9.12
N ALA A 106 25.21 6.15 -8.61
CA ALA A 106 24.90 5.91 -7.20
C ALA A 106 24.34 4.51 -6.92
N ALA A 107 24.22 3.67 -7.95
CA ALA A 107 23.69 2.30 -7.92
C ALA A 107 22.31 2.18 -7.24
N ARG A 108 21.43 3.16 -7.47
CA ARG A 108 20.18 3.36 -6.70
C ARG A 108 19.06 3.94 -7.55
N TYR A 109 17.82 3.59 -7.19
CA TYR A 109 16.62 4.26 -7.73
C TYR A 109 16.33 5.56 -6.96
N PHE A 110 16.15 6.65 -7.69
CA PHE A 110 15.75 7.96 -7.14
C PHE A 110 14.39 8.37 -7.68
N PRO A 111 13.62 9.15 -6.91
CA PRO A 111 12.41 9.76 -7.44
C PRO A 111 12.77 10.76 -8.54
N ASP A 112 12.02 10.68 -9.63
CA ASP A 112 12.01 11.69 -10.70
C ASP A 112 10.85 12.69 -10.48
N ALA A 113 9.94 12.87 -11.44
CA ALA A 113 8.78 13.75 -11.29
C ALA A 113 7.81 13.25 -10.19
N LEU A 114 7.53 14.12 -9.22
CA LEU A 114 6.54 13.90 -8.17
C LEU A 114 5.27 14.70 -8.48
N PRO A 115 4.07 14.19 -8.12
CA PRO A 115 2.86 15.01 -8.10
C PRO A 115 3.03 16.28 -7.25
N ASP A 116 2.30 17.34 -7.58
CA ASP A 116 2.40 18.65 -6.92
C ASP A 116 2.11 18.63 -5.41
N ASP A 117 1.32 17.67 -4.94
CA ASP A 117 0.95 17.48 -3.54
C ASP A 117 1.84 16.47 -2.80
N VAL A 118 2.88 15.95 -3.46
CA VAL A 118 3.81 14.96 -2.92
C VAL A 118 5.22 15.53 -2.85
N LEU A 119 5.83 15.40 -1.68
CA LEU A 119 7.19 15.84 -1.41
C LEU A 119 8.01 14.67 -0.89
N ALA A 120 9.25 14.57 -1.36
CA ALA A 120 10.24 13.62 -0.86
C ALA A 120 11.37 14.35 -0.13
N THR A 121 11.94 13.70 0.89
CA THR A 121 13.04 14.27 1.68
C THR A 121 13.98 13.20 2.24
N GLY A 122 15.25 13.57 2.41
CA GLY A 122 16.26 12.77 3.09
C GLY A 122 16.88 11.71 2.17
N GLY A 123 17.29 10.58 2.75
CA GLY A 123 18.03 9.51 2.06
C GLY A 123 17.37 8.94 0.79
N ILE A 124 16.07 9.17 0.60
CA ILE A 124 15.33 8.75 -0.60
C ILE A 124 15.57 9.68 -1.80
N THR A 125 15.95 10.94 -1.56
CA THR A 125 16.22 11.94 -2.62
C THR A 125 17.72 12.13 -2.89
N GLY A 126 18.59 11.68 -1.99
CA GLY A 126 20.04 11.80 -2.10
C GLY A 126 20.74 11.47 -0.79
N ASP A 127 22.05 11.71 -0.78
CA ASP A 127 22.97 11.53 0.33
C ASP A 127 23.35 12.89 0.93
N GLY A 128 23.79 12.86 2.19
CA GLY A 128 24.27 14.04 2.89
C GLY A 128 24.68 13.73 4.32
N THR A 129 25.42 14.65 4.92
CA THR A 129 25.68 14.66 6.37
C THR A 129 24.38 14.76 7.14
N THR A 130 24.40 14.41 8.42
CA THR A 130 23.24 14.57 9.31
C THR A 130 22.71 16.01 9.29
N ALA A 131 23.59 17.00 9.26
CA ALA A 131 23.21 18.41 9.21
C ALA A 131 22.48 18.77 7.89
N GLU A 132 22.99 18.31 6.75
CA GLU A 132 22.36 18.54 5.44
C GLU A 132 21.00 17.83 5.34
N LEU A 133 20.90 16.60 5.82
CA LEU A 133 19.63 15.86 5.83
C LEU A 133 18.59 16.54 6.73
N ILE A 134 19.00 17.09 7.88
CA ILE A 134 18.12 17.88 8.76
C ILE A 134 17.69 19.18 8.07
N ALA A 135 18.62 19.89 7.42
CA ALA A 135 18.32 21.12 6.70
C ALA A 135 17.34 20.89 5.55
N HIS A 136 17.58 19.85 4.73
CA HIS A 136 16.68 19.43 3.66
C HIS A 136 15.30 19.03 4.17
N GLY A 137 15.25 18.29 5.29
CA GLY A 137 14.00 17.95 5.98
C GLY A 137 13.23 19.18 6.44
N ARG A 138 13.91 20.16 7.03
CA ARG A 138 13.29 21.42 7.47
C ARG A 138 12.74 22.21 6.28
N ALA A 139 13.52 22.37 5.22
CA ALA A 139 13.08 23.08 4.01
C ALA A 139 11.87 22.39 3.36
N THR A 140 11.88 21.05 3.28
CA THR A 140 10.74 20.27 2.79
C THR A 140 9.51 20.44 3.69
N GLY A 141 9.68 20.46 5.00
CA GLY A 141 8.60 20.71 5.96
C GLY A 141 7.98 22.10 5.81
N THR A 142 8.80 23.14 5.62
CA THR A 142 8.33 24.52 5.35
C THR A 142 7.50 24.59 4.07
N LEU A 143 8.00 23.97 2.99
CA LEU A 143 7.29 23.91 1.72
C LEU A 143 5.95 23.16 1.85
N ALA A 144 5.95 22.01 2.54
CA ALA A 144 4.75 21.24 2.80
C ALA A 144 3.70 22.05 3.58
N ALA A 145 4.13 22.75 4.63
CA ALA A 145 3.25 23.60 5.44
C ALA A 145 2.65 24.74 4.60
N SER A 146 3.46 25.40 3.76
CA SER A 146 3.00 26.45 2.86
C SER A 146 1.96 25.93 1.87
N ARG A 147 2.21 24.77 1.23
CA ARG A 147 1.26 24.14 0.29
C ARG A 147 -0.05 23.76 1.00
N ALA A 148 0.03 23.19 2.21
CA ALA A 148 -1.13 22.80 3.01
C ALA A 148 -2.00 24.00 3.44
N LEU A 149 -1.38 25.12 3.84
CA LEU A 149 -2.10 26.35 4.20
C LEU A 149 -2.90 26.90 3.00
N ARG A 150 -2.30 26.89 1.81
CA ARG A 150 -2.97 27.31 0.58
C ARG A 150 -4.12 26.37 0.20
N ALA A 151 -3.88 25.05 0.23
CA ALA A 151 -4.91 24.07 -0.05
C ALA A 151 -6.10 24.16 0.92
N ARG A 152 -5.83 24.42 2.21
CA ARG A 152 -6.87 24.68 3.22
C ARG A 152 -7.69 25.93 2.86
N HIS A 153 -7.03 27.04 2.55
CA HIS A 153 -7.71 28.28 2.17
C HIS A 153 -8.61 28.06 0.95
N ASP A 154 -8.06 27.46 -0.11
CA ASP A 154 -8.79 27.22 -1.36
C ASP A 154 -10.02 26.32 -1.15
N ARG A 155 -9.93 25.29 -0.29
CA ARG A 155 -11.07 24.41 0.05
C ARG A 155 -12.17 25.13 0.82
N ILE A 156 -11.82 26.05 1.72
CA ILE A 156 -12.82 26.87 2.43
C ILE A 156 -13.52 27.73 1.38
N SER A 157 -12.79 28.54 0.63
CA SER A 157 -13.35 29.44 -0.38
C SER A 157 -14.18 28.76 -1.47
N ALA A 158 -13.97 27.48 -1.76
CA ALA A 158 -14.72 26.73 -2.77
C ALA A 158 -16.15 26.34 -2.36
N THR A 159 -16.50 26.40 -1.06
CA THR A 159 -17.81 25.93 -0.58
C THR A 159 -18.74 27.10 -0.26
N VAL A 160 -19.84 27.23 -1.00
CA VAL A 160 -20.84 28.31 -0.92
C VAL A 160 -21.43 28.50 0.50
N ARG A 161 -21.40 27.46 1.34
CA ARG A 161 -21.91 27.48 2.72
C ARG A 161 -20.82 27.62 3.79
N SER A 162 -19.55 27.68 3.41
CA SER A 162 -18.49 27.91 4.40
C SER A 162 -18.40 29.38 4.77
N ARG A 163 -17.78 29.64 5.91
CA ARG A 163 -17.37 30.99 6.29
C ARG A 163 -16.29 31.49 5.33
N ASP A 164 -16.30 32.78 5.04
CA ASP A 164 -15.18 33.42 4.37
C ASP A 164 -13.87 33.14 5.13
N PRO A 165 -12.75 32.94 4.43
CA PRO A 165 -11.47 32.75 5.09
C PRO A 165 -11.11 33.97 5.96
N ASP A 166 -10.73 33.72 7.22
CA ASP A 166 -10.35 34.78 8.17
C ASP A 166 -9.02 35.49 7.81
N ALA A 167 -8.28 34.98 6.82
CA ALA A 167 -6.96 35.45 6.41
C ALA A 167 -6.84 35.46 4.88
N PRO A 168 -5.99 36.34 4.31
CA PRO A 168 -5.76 36.37 2.87
C PRO A 168 -5.21 35.04 2.35
N ARG A 169 -5.45 34.76 1.07
CA ARG A 169 -4.93 33.56 0.39
C ARG A 169 -3.40 33.54 0.50
N PRO A 170 -2.80 32.47 1.08
CA PRO A 170 -1.35 32.37 1.16
C PRO A 170 -0.68 32.35 -0.22
N ASP A 171 0.47 33.01 -0.32
CA ASP A 171 1.31 32.99 -1.52
C ASP A 171 1.86 31.59 -1.81
N VAL A 172 2.20 31.35 -3.08
CA VAL A 172 2.89 30.12 -3.49
C VAL A 172 4.38 30.27 -3.17
N LEU A 173 4.86 29.47 -2.23
CA LEU A 173 6.30 29.32 -2.03
C LEU A 173 6.90 28.48 -3.16
N ALA A 174 7.90 29.04 -3.85
CA ALA A 174 8.68 28.29 -4.83
C ALA A 174 9.45 27.16 -4.16
N ASP A 175 9.68 26.06 -4.88
CA ASP A 175 10.55 25.00 -4.39
C ASP A 175 12.02 25.41 -4.63
N ASP A 176 12.65 25.97 -3.61
CA ASP A 176 14.04 26.45 -3.60
C ASP A 176 14.98 25.52 -2.82
N ARG A 177 14.52 24.29 -2.53
CA ARG A 177 15.31 23.32 -1.76
C ARG A 177 16.60 23.00 -2.51
N THR A 178 17.72 23.07 -1.79
CA THR A 178 19.01 22.61 -2.30
C THR A 178 18.97 21.09 -2.50
N PRO A 179 19.16 20.58 -3.73
CA PRO A 179 19.18 19.14 -3.97
C PRO A 179 20.29 18.46 -3.16
N LEU A 180 19.98 17.30 -2.58
CA LEU A 180 20.99 16.45 -1.95
C LEU A 180 21.92 15.85 -3.01
N ALA A 181 23.19 15.68 -2.65
CA ALA A 181 24.16 15.05 -3.53
C ALA A 181 23.82 13.57 -3.75
N ARG A 182 24.27 12.98 -4.86
CA ARG A 182 24.20 11.52 -5.06
C ARG A 182 25.62 10.99 -4.96
N ALA A 183 25.94 10.33 -3.86
CA ALA A 183 27.29 9.84 -3.62
C ALA A 183 27.57 8.66 -4.57
N PRO A 184 28.72 8.66 -5.28
CA PRO A 184 29.10 7.54 -6.12
C PRO A 184 29.15 6.25 -5.32
N HIS A 185 28.57 5.19 -5.87
CA HIS A 185 28.60 3.86 -5.31
C HIS A 185 28.75 2.86 -6.45
N PRO A 186 29.72 1.93 -6.40
CA PRO A 186 29.87 0.95 -7.46
C PRO A 186 28.59 0.14 -7.65
N GLU A 187 28.22 -0.07 -8.91
CA GLU A 187 27.03 -0.81 -9.29
C GLU A 187 27.23 -2.31 -8.99
N CYS A 188 26.26 -2.88 -8.27
CA CYS A 188 26.03 -4.32 -8.09
C CYS A 188 27.29 -5.20 -8.01
N TYR A 189 27.73 -5.49 -6.79
CA TYR A 189 28.74 -6.51 -6.56
C TYR A 189 28.18 -7.90 -6.81
N ARG A 190 28.83 -8.66 -7.69
CA ARG A 190 28.46 -10.04 -8.00
C ARG A 190 29.51 -10.97 -7.44
N SER A 191 29.04 -12.05 -6.83
CA SER A 191 29.91 -13.19 -6.58
C SER A 191 30.25 -13.86 -7.91
N THR A 192 31.41 -14.50 -7.97
CA THR A 192 31.78 -15.40 -9.08
C THR A 192 30.88 -16.65 -9.18
N THR A 193 30.02 -16.86 -8.18
CA THR A 193 29.08 -17.99 -8.13
C THR A 193 27.64 -17.51 -8.03
N HIS A 194 26.70 -18.44 -8.21
CA HIS A 194 25.28 -18.17 -8.03
C HIS A 194 24.87 -18.18 -6.56
N GLY A 195 23.90 -17.34 -6.21
CA GLY A 195 23.38 -17.22 -4.84
C GLY A 195 21.88 -16.95 -4.78
N MET A 196 21.37 -16.81 -3.57
CA MET A 196 19.96 -16.47 -3.32
C MET A 196 19.68 -15.02 -3.65
N VAL A 197 18.58 -14.77 -4.35
CA VAL A 197 18.07 -13.43 -4.67
C VAL A 197 16.87 -13.10 -3.79
N ASP A 198 15.95 -14.06 -3.61
CA ASP A 198 14.80 -13.95 -2.72
C ASP A 198 14.80 -15.07 -1.68
N TYR A 199 15.05 -14.71 -0.44
CA TYR A 199 15.10 -15.65 0.68
C TYR A 199 13.71 -16.12 1.11
N SER A 200 12.65 -15.35 0.83
CA SER A 200 11.29 -15.70 1.25
C SER A 200 10.66 -16.73 0.32
N GLU A 201 10.96 -16.61 -0.97
CA GLU A 201 10.42 -17.45 -2.03
C GLU A 201 11.39 -18.55 -2.49
N ASP A 202 12.57 -18.64 -1.84
CA ASP A 202 13.63 -19.61 -2.15
C ASP A 202 14.14 -19.53 -3.61
N VAL A 203 14.25 -18.29 -4.13
CA VAL A 203 14.63 -18.03 -5.53
C VAL A 203 16.09 -17.62 -5.63
N SER A 204 16.85 -18.34 -6.46
CA SER A 204 18.27 -18.07 -6.73
C SER A 204 18.48 -17.31 -8.04
N SER A 205 19.70 -16.79 -8.24
CA SER A 205 20.09 -16.19 -9.51
C SER A 205 20.03 -17.18 -10.69
N LYS A 206 20.18 -18.50 -10.43
CA LYS A 206 20.08 -19.51 -11.51
C LYS A 206 18.66 -19.58 -12.05
N ASP A 207 17.68 -19.53 -11.17
CA ASP A 207 16.26 -19.62 -11.55
C ASP A 207 15.85 -18.41 -12.40
N LEU A 208 16.36 -17.22 -12.06
CA LEU A 208 16.14 -16.01 -12.85
C LEU A 208 16.83 -16.06 -14.23
N ILE A 209 18.08 -16.53 -14.29
CA ILE A 209 18.80 -16.70 -15.57
C ILE A 209 18.09 -17.74 -16.45
N GLN A 210 17.65 -18.85 -15.86
CA GLN A 210 16.88 -19.88 -16.56
C GLN A 210 15.56 -19.33 -17.10
N ALA A 211 14.83 -18.52 -16.30
CA ALA A 211 13.59 -17.89 -16.74
C ALA A 211 13.80 -17.01 -17.99
N VAL A 212 14.90 -16.26 -18.05
CA VAL A 212 15.26 -15.45 -19.23
C VAL A 212 15.54 -16.35 -20.44
N GLN A 213 16.26 -17.46 -20.27
CA GLN A 213 16.54 -18.43 -21.34
C GLN A 213 15.25 -19.07 -21.89
N GLU A 214 14.23 -19.22 -21.06
CA GLU A 214 12.91 -19.73 -21.44
C GLU A 214 11.98 -18.66 -22.07
N GLY A 215 12.45 -17.41 -22.15
CA GLY A 215 11.72 -16.30 -22.79
C GLY A 215 10.95 -15.40 -21.85
N PHE A 216 11.05 -15.59 -20.53
CA PHE A 216 10.47 -14.68 -19.53
C PHE A 216 11.40 -13.49 -19.25
N ASP A 217 11.73 -12.72 -20.28
CA ASP A 217 12.81 -11.73 -20.30
C ASP A 217 12.38 -10.29 -19.92
N SER A 218 11.17 -10.11 -19.40
CA SER A 218 10.77 -8.85 -18.75
C SER A 218 10.66 -9.04 -17.24
N ILE A 219 10.90 -7.97 -16.47
CA ILE A 219 10.84 -8.01 -15.00
C ILE A 219 9.49 -8.52 -14.47
N GLU A 220 8.42 -8.19 -15.19
CA GLU A 220 7.04 -8.58 -14.88
C GLU A 220 6.78 -10.06 -15.20
N LEU A 221 7.31 -10.58 -16.32
CA LEU A 221 7.20 -12.00 -16.67
C LEU A 221 8.05 -12.87 -15.75
N MET A 222 9.32 -12.49 -15.54
CA MET A 222 10.23 -13.18 -14.62
C MET A 222 9.63 -13.26 -13.21
N LYS A 223 9.09 -12.15 -12.68
CA LYS A 223 8.36 -12.13 -11.41
C LYS A 223 7.23 -13.15 -11.34
N ARG A 224 6.37 -13.21 -12.35
CA ARG A 224 5.22 -14.13 -12.38
C ARG A 224 5.64 -15.60 -12.50
N TYR A 225 6.74 -15.85 -13.22
CA TYR A 225 7.23 -17.18 -13.48
C TYR A 225 7.99 -17.77 -12.28
N THR A 226 8.89 -16.98 -11.68
CA THR A 226 9.78 -17.45 -10.61
C THR A 226 9.32 -17.11 -9.20
N THR A 227 8.22 -16.36 -9.07
CA THR A 227 7.70 -15.78 -7.81
C THR A 227 8.63 -14.81 -7.08
N VAL A 228 9.78 -14.44 -7.67
CA VAL A 228 10.70 -13.46 -7.07
C VAL A 228 9.96 -12.17 -6.69
N THR A 229 10.23 -11.62 -5.51
CA THR A 229 9.58 -10.43 -4.91
C THR A 229 8.12 -10.61 -4.47
N MET A 230 7.55 -11.81 -4.54
CA MET A 230 6.15 -12.06 -4.16
C MET A 230 5.95 -12.46 -2.70
N GLY A 231 7.03 -12.71 -1.96
CA GLY A 231 6.98 -13.07 -0.55
C GLY A 231 6.55 -11.93 0.39
N PRO A 232 6.56 -12.16 1.72
CA PRO A 232 6.10 -11.18 2.71
C PRO A 232 6.89 -9.87 2.73
N SER A 233 8.16 -9.89 2.30
CA SER A 233 8.98 -8.69 2.13
C SER A 233 8.48 -7.80 0.98
N GLN A 234 7.77 -8.38 0.01
CA GLN A 234 7.29 -7.74 -1.22
C GLN A 234 8.42 -7.08 -2.02
N GLY A 235 9.60 -7.72 -2.12
CA GLY A 235 10.70 -7.22 -2.94
C GLY A 235 11.57 -6.13 -2.30
N LYS A 236 11.32 -5.74 -1.04
CA LYS A 236 12.09 -4.68 -0.36
C LYS A 236 13.60 -4.92 -0.33
N LEU A 237 14.04 -6.18 -0.30
CA LEU A 237 15.45 -6.56 -0.33
C LEU A 237 15.87 -7.07 -1.72
N GLU A 238 14.92 -7.61 -2.46
CA GLU A 238 15.15 -8.50 -3.59
C GLU A 238 15.02 -7.78 -4.95
N THR A 239 14.22 -6.71 -5.03
CA THR A 239 13.88 -6.05 -6.32
C THR A 239 15.11 -5.59 -7.10
N VAL A 240 16.05 -4.91 -6.44
CA VAL A 240 17.27 -4.42 -7.13
C VAL A 240 18.14 -5.58 -7.56
N ASN A 241 18.29 -6.62 -6.73
CA ASN A 241 19.08 -7.80 -7.06
C ASN A 241 18.47 -8.59 -8.23
N ALA A 242 17.14 -8.75 -8.24
CA ALA A 242 16.43 -9.40 -9.34
C ALA A 242 16.57 -8.62 -10.65
N ALA A 243 16.44 -7.29 -10.59
CA ALA A 243 16.68 -6.42 -11.74
C ALA A 243 18.12 -6.56 -12.26
N ALA A 244 19.12 -6.65 -11.37
CA ALA A 244 20.52 -6.82 -11.74
C ALA A 244 20.78 -8.15 -12.43
N VAL A 245 20.20 -9.25 -11.94
CA VAL A 245 20.34 -10.56 -12.58
C VAL A 245 19.66 -10.55 -13.95
N LEU A 246 18.49 -9.93 -14.09
CA LEU A 246 17.80 -9.78 -15.37
C LEU A 246 18.61 -8.94 -16.38
N ALA A 247 19.16 -7.80 -15.95
CA ALA A 247 20.01 -6.93 -16.76
C ALA A 247 21.20 -7.71 -17.35
N GLU A 248 21.89 -8.48 -16.50
CA GLU A 248 23.01 -9.32 -16.91
C GLU A 248 22.56 -10.44 -17.85
N ALA A 249 21.52 -11.20 -17.50
CA ALA A 249 21.05 -12.29 -18.34
C ALA A 249 20.66 -11.83 -19.75
N ARG A 250 20.19 -10.58 -19.89
CA ARG A 250 19.83 -9.96 -21.17
C ARG A 250 20.93 -9.12 -21.81
N GLN A 251 22.04 -8.90 -21.12
CA GLN A 251 23.14 -8.03 -21.56
C GLN A 251 22.68 -6.60 -21.90
N ILE A 252 21.82 -6.03 -21.06
CA ILE A 252 21.34 -4.64 -21.18
C ILE A 252 21.66 -3.83 -19.91
N PRO A 253 21.77 -2.50 -20.01
CA PRO A 253 21.95 -1.64 -18.85
C PRO A 253 20.84 -1.81 -17.80
N MET A 254 21.19 -1.72 -16.52
CA MET A 254 20.23 -1.77 -15.41
C MET A 254 19.18 -0.66 -15.51
N ALA A 255 19.54 0.52 -16.04
CA ALA A 255 18.62 1.63 -16.26
C ALA A 255 17.49 1.30 -17.24
N ASP A 256 17.70 0.32 -18.12
CA ASP A 256 16.70 -0.16 -19.08
C ASP A 256 15.82 -1.26 -18.49
N ILE A 257 16.18 -1.78 -17.30
CA ILE A 257 15.32 -2.64 -16.50
C ILE A 257 14.31 -1.77 -15.74
N GLY A 258 13.08 -1.75 -16.28
CA GLY A 258 11.96 -1.14 -15.59
C GLY A 258 11.77 -1.69 -14.17
N THR A 259 11.10 -0.91 -13.33
CA THR A 259 10.68 -1.36 -12.00
C THR A 259 9.34 -2.08 -12.07
N THR A 260 9.08 -2.96 -11.10
CA THR A 260 7.73 -3.52 -10.92
C THR A 260 6.85 -2.52 -10.20
N VAL A 261 5.55 -2.58 -10.47
CA VAL A 261 4.59 -1.65 -9.85
C VAL A 261 4.37 -2.00 -8.38
N TRP A 262 4.64 -1.05 -7.49
CA TRP A 262 4.28 -1.15 -6.08
C TRP A 262 2.77 -0.95 -5.87
N ARG A 263 2.17 -1.77 -5.00
CA ARG A 263 0.74 -1.73 -4.69
C ARG A 263 0.50 -1.60 -3.19
N PRO A 264 -0.55 -0.89 -2.74
CA PRO A 264 -0.98 -0.94 -1.36
C PRO A 264 -1.34 -2.38 -0.94
N PRO A 265 -1.15 -2.76 0.34
CA PRO A 265 -0.52 -1.96 1.40
C PRO A 265 1.01 -2.06 1.40
N PHE A 266 1.72 -1.05 1.93
CA PHE A 266 3.20 -1.06 2.05
C PHE A 266 3.74 -2.24 2.89
N ALA A 267 3.01 -2.58 3.94
CA ALA A 267 3.24 -3.73 4.80
C ALA A 267 1.90 -4.44 5.04
N PRO A 268 1.90 -5.75 5.34
CA PRO A 268 0.67 -6.47 5.63
C PRO A 268 -0.16 -5.80 6.72
N ILE A 269 -1.47 -5.69 6.50
CA ILE A 269 -2.44 -5.18 7.45
C ILE A 269 -3.42 -6.31 7.75
N THR A 270 -3.76 -6.51 9.02
CA THR A 270 -4.73 -7.53 9.41
C THR A 270 -6.11 -7.19 8.83
N LEU A 271 -6.85 -8.20 8.34
CA LEU A 271 -8.21 -7.99 7.84
C LEU A 271 -9.14 -7.38 8.91
N GLY A 272 -8.96 -7.72 10.19
CA GLY A 272 -9.75 -7.12 11.28
C GLY A 272 -9.55 -5.60 11.44
N ALA A 273 -8.33 -5.10 11.21
CA ALA A 273 -8.08 -3.66 11.22
C ALA A 273 -8.75 -2.95 10.02
N LEU A 274 -8.78 -3.60 8.85
CA LEU A 274 -9.47 -3.07 7.65
C LEU A 274 -10.99 -3.14 7.77
N ALA A 275 -11.52 -4.20 8.38
CA ALA A 275 -12.95 -4.36 8.64
C ALA A 275 -13.49 -3.29 9.60
N GLY A 276 -12.64 -2.76 10.47
CA GLY A 276 -13.01 -1.75 11.45
C GLY A 276 -14.12 -2.25 12.37
N ARG A 277 -15.09 -1.38 12.67
CA ARG A 277 -16.32 -1.76 13.36
C ARG A 277 -17.41 -2.07 12.35
N ILE A 278 -18.17 -3.12 12.60
CA ILE A 278 -19.34 -3.47 11.80
C ILE A 278 -20.41 -2.40 12.03
N PHE A 279 -20.75 -1.65 11.00
CA PHE A 279 -21.83 -0.67 10.99
C PHE A 279 -22.80 -1.00 9.86
N GLU A 280 -23.54 -2.09 10.01
CA GLU A 280 -24.71 -2.35 9.17
C GLU A 280 -25.96 -1.90 9.93
N PRO A 281 -26.50 -0.70 9.66
CA PRO A 281 -27.62 -0.18 10.42
C PRO A 281 -28.88 -0.99 10.10
N ILE A 282 -29.53 -1.50 11.15
CA ILE A 282 -30.87 -2.07 11.05
C ILE A 282 -31.91 -1.00 11.41
N ARG A 283 -32.93 -0.86 10.57
CA ARG A 283 -34.08 0.01 10.77
C ARG A 283 -35.19 -0.80 11.43
N ARG A 284 -35.72 -0.28 12.54
CA ARG A 284 -36.79 -0.90 13.33
C ARG A 284 -38.04 -0.05 13.23
N SER A 285 -39.19 -0.70 13.05
CA SER A 285 -40.50 -0.04 13.14
C SER A 285 -40.74 0.49 14.55
N ALA A 286 -41.61 1.48 14.71
CA ALA A 286 -42.10 1.88 16.04
C ALA A 286 -42.85 0.75 16.76
N LEU A 287 -43.31 -0.27 16.00
CA LEU A 287 -43.98 -1.46 16.51
C LEU A 287 -43.02 -2.65 16.71
N GLN A 288 -41.72 -2.47 16.51
CA GLN A 288 -40.76 -3.58 16.48
C GLN A 288 -40.72 -4.37 17.80
N ASP A 289 -40.79 -3.69 18.94
CA ASP A 289 -40.80 -4.37 20.24
C ASP A 289 -42.08 -5.20 20.45
N TRP A 290 -43.21 -4.78 19.84
CA TRP A 290 -44.43 -5.57 19.84
C TRP A 290 -44.28 -6.82 18.98
N HIS A 291 -43.69 -6.71 17.79
CA HIS A 291 -43.42 -7.84 16.89
C HIS A 291 -42.57 -8.92 17.58
N GLU A 292 -41.48 -8.50 18.24
CA GLU A 292 -40.57 -9.39 18.97
C GLU A 292 -41.25 -10.09 20.15
N ALA A 293 -42.09 -9.36 20.90
CA ALA A 293 -42.83 -9.92 22.03
C ALA A 293 -43.92 -10.93 21.62
N HIS A 294 -44.41 -10.86 20.37
CA HIS A 294 -45.50 -11.72 19.86
C HIS A 294 -45.01 -12.79 18.89
N GLY A 295 -43.71 -13.07 18.87
CA GLY A 295 -43.14 -14.19 18.11
C GLY A 295 -43.13 -13.98 16.60
N ALA A 296 -42.98 -12.74 16.13
CA ALA A 296 -42.77 -12.47 14.72
C ALA A 296 -41.47 -13.13 14.24
N SER A 297 -41.54 -13.86 13.14
CA SER A 297 -40.37 -14.29 12.39
C SER A 297 -39.75 -13.09 11.67
N PRO A 298 -38.47 -12.73 11.91
CA PRO A 298 -37.89 -11.54 11.31
C PRO A 298 -37.45 -11.79 9.86
N LEU A 299 -37.77 -10.86 8.97
CA LEU A 299 -37.26 -10.76 7.61
C LEU A 299 -36.46 -9.46 7.47
N LEU A 300 -35.24 -9.56 6.94
CA LEU A 300 -34.44 -8.39 6.58
C LEU A 300 -34.80 -7.93 5.16
N ALA A 301 -35.56 -6.85 5.04
CA ALA A 301 -35.95 -6.24 3.76
C ALA A 301 -35.14 -4.96 3.54
N GLY A 302 -34.03 -5.09 2.80
CA GLY A 302 -33.02 -4.04 2.74
C GLY A 302 -32.42 -3.83 4.13
N GLN A 303 -32.56 -2.62 4.69
CA GLN A 303 -32.12 -2.34 6.06
C GLN A 303 -33.24 -2.50 7.10
N TRP A 304 -34.49 -2.72 6.71
CA TRP A 304 -35.59 -2.86 7.66
C TRP A 304 -35.73 -4.28 8.17
N VAL A 305 -35.88 -4.43 9.48
CA VAL A 305 -36.42 -5.66 10.07
C VAL A 305 -37.93 -5.59 9.98
N ARG A 306 -38.53 -6.57 9.29
CA ARG A 306 -39.98 -6.69 9.09
C ARG A 306 -40.49 -7.99 9.71
N PRO A 307 -41.74 -8.03 10.21
CA PRO A 307 -42.39 -9.29 10.49
C PRO A 307 -42.68 -10.01 9.16
N ASP A 308 -42.11 -11.20 8.99
CA ASP A 308 -42.42 -12.09 7.86
C ASP A 308 -43.78 -12.75 8.07
N HIS A 309 -43.99 -13.34 9.26
CA HIS A 309 -45.20 -14.01 9.69
C HIS A 309 -45.18 -14.21 11.22
N TYR A 310 -46.33 -14.52 11.81
CA TYR A 310 -46.49 -14.92 13.22
C TYR A 310 -47.04 -16.36 13.27
N GLY A 311 -46.17 -17.32 13.60
CA GLY A 311 -46.58 -18.74 13.67
C GLY A 311 -46.72 -19.40 12.30
N ASN A 312 -47.94 -19.81 11.90
CA ASN A 312 -48.16 -20.54 10.64
C ASN A 312 -48.62 -19.59 9.51
N PRO A 313 -47.79 -19.34 8.47
CA PRO A 313 -48.11 -18.40 7.39
C PRO A 313 -49.40 -18.73 6.62
N GLN A 314 -49.70 -20.03 6.43
CA GLN A 314 -50.91 -20.43 5.71
C GLN A 314 -52.17 -20.09 6.52
N ALA A 315 -52.13 -20.34 7.84
CA ALA A 315 -53.23 -20.00 8.72
C ALA A 315 -53.44 -18.48 8.81
N GLU A 316 -52.36 -17.68 8.78
CA GLU A 316 -52.45 -16.22 8.72
C GLU A 316 -53.13 -15.77 7.43
N ALA A 317 -52.69 -16.29 6.28
CA ALA A 317 -53.29 -15.97 4.98
C ALA A 317 -54.79 -16.32 4.92
N ASP A 318 -55.17 -17.47 5.48
CA ASP A 318 -56.57 -17.88 5.59
C ASP A 318 -57.35 -16.95 6.53
N ASN A 319 -56.75 -16.51 7.65
CA ASN A 319 -57.37 -15.57 8.58
C ASN A 319 -57.58 -14.18 7.96
N VAL A 320 -56.64 -13.67 7.15
CA VAL A 320 -56.83 -12.39 6.42
C VAL A 320 -58.09 -12.42 5.56
N ARG A 321 -58.37 -13.55 4.91
CA ARG A 321 -59.51 -13.69 3.98
C ARG A 321 -60.84 -13.93 4.67
N ASN A 322 -60.82 -14.68 5.77
CA ASN A 322 -62.04 -15.12 6.44
C ASN A 322 -62.43 -14.23 7.64
N ASN A 323 -61.49 -13.44 8.18
CA ASN A 323 -61.69 -12.62 9.37
C ASN A 323 -61.07 -11.22 9.17
N VAL A 324 -60.23 -10.77 10.11
CA VAL A 324 -59.52 -9.48 10.09
C VAL A 324 -58.07 -9.70 10.49
N ALA A 325 -57.17 -8.93 9.88
CA ALA A 325 -55.75 -8.95 10.17
C ALA A 325 -55.16 -7.53 10.15
N LEU A 326 -54.00 -7.38 10.78
CA LEU A 326 -53.20 -6.16 10.80
C LEU A 326 -51.85 -6.44 10.17
N ILE A 327 -51.32 -5.47 9.44
CA ILE A 327 -49.98 -5.54 8.84
C ILE A 327 -49.22 -4.24 9.11
N ASP A 328 -47.95 -4.38 9.48
CA ASP A 328 -47.05 -3.24 9.61
C ASP A 328 -46.45 -2.87 8.24
N VAL A 329 -46.96 -1.78 7.66
CA VAL A 329 -46.49 -1.18 6.40
C VAL A 329 -45.63 0.07 6.61
N THR A 330 -45.19 0.33 7.85
CA THR A 330 -44.28 1.43 8.20
C THR A 330 -43.05 1.51 7.29
N PRO A 331 -42.41 0.39 6.87
CA PRO A 331 -41.21 0.43 6.03
C PRO A 331 -41.36 1.01 4.62
N LEU A 332 -42.58 1.16 4.08
CA LEU A 332 -42.78 1.68 2.71
C LEU A 332 -42.20 3.09 2.52
N GLY A 333 -41.67 3.39 1.34
CA GLY A 333 -41.29 4.75 0.95
C GLY A 333 -42.50 5.68 0.97
N LYS A 334 -42.35 6.91 1.49
CA LYS A 334 -43.42 7.90 1.59
C LYS A 334 -42.86 9.26 1.21
N LEU A 335 -43.47 9.91 0.22
CA LEU A 335 -43.10 11.24 -0.25
C LEU A 335 -44.33 12.15 -0.22
N ASP A 336 -44.22 13.29 0.46
CA ASP A 336 -45.26 14.33 0.47
C ASP A 336 -44.86 15.41 -0.55
N LEU A 337 -45.57 15.44 -1.69
CA LEU A 337 -45.30 16.35 -2.80
C LEU A 337 -46.25 17.55 -2.73
N ARG A 338 -45.69 18.77 -2.75
CA ARG A 338 -46.46 20.02 -2.66
C ARG A 338 -46.04 21.02 -3.72
N GLY A 339 -47.01 21.52 -4.47
CA GLY A 339 -46.80 22.54 -5.50
C GLY A 339 -47.88 22.49 -6.58
N PRO A 340 -47.99 23.55 -7.40
CA PRO A 340 -48.98 23.62 -8.47
C PRO A 340 -48.75 22.57 -9.57
N ASP A 341 -47.50 22.14 -9.78
CA ASP A 341 -47.11 21.24 -10.87
C ASP A 341 -46.98 19.77 -10.47
N VAL A 342 -47.40 19.38 -9.26
CA VAL A 342 -47.27 17.98 -8.79
C VAL A 342 -47.97 17.00 -9.74
N ALA A 343 -49.16 17.34 -10.23
CA ALA A 343 -49.87 16.48 -11.17
C ALA A 343 -49.11 16.33 -12.51
N ASN A 344 -48.48 17.40 -12.99
CA ASN A 344 -47.66 17.37 -14.22
C ASN A 344 -46.43 16.49 -14.02
N LEU A 345 -45.76 16.61 -12.87
CA LEU A 345 -44.61 15.79 -12.53
C LEU A 345 -44.97 14.29 -12.47
N LEU A 346 -46.09 13.94 -11.83
CA LEU A 346 -46.50 12.54 -11.72
C LEU A 346 -46.80 11.90 -13.08
N GLU A 347 -47.29 12.65 -14.07
CA GLU A 347 -47.50 12.15 -15.44
C GLU A 347 -46.21 11.96 -16.23
N LEU A 348 -45.09 12.54 -15.80
CA LEU A 348 -43.77 12.27 -16.36
C LEU A 348 -43.12 11.04 -15.74
N VAL A 349 -43.45 10.73 -14.48
CA VAL A 349 -42.81 9.66 -13.69
C VAL A 349 -43.56 8.33 -13.78
N TYR A 350 -44.89 8.39 -13.76
CA TYR A 350 -45.75 7.21 -13.78
C TYR A 350 -46.34 6.96 -15.17
N VAL A 351 -46.57 5.68 -15.49
CA VAL A 351 -47.14 5.27 -16.78
C VAL A 351 -48.62 5.67 -16.97
N ASN A 352 -49.32 6.01 -15.89
CA ASN A 352 -50.75 6.35 -15.90
C ASN A 352 -51.00 7.85 -15.65
N ARG A 353 -52.22 8.31 -15.97
CA ARG A 353 -52.60 9.74 -15.86
C ARG A 353 -52.90 10.13 -14.41
N TRP A 354 -52.58 11.37 -14.02
CA TRP A 354 -52.75 11.87 -12.64
C TRP A 354 -53.56 13.18 -12.54
N GLN A 355 -53.67 13.98 -13.61
CA GLN A 355 -54.32 15.32 -13.57
C GLN A 355 -55.76 15.34 -13.04
N LYS A 356 -56.53 14.25 -13.22
CA LYS A 356 -57.94 14.16 -12.82
C LYS A 356 -58.17 13.41 -11.50
N LEU A 357 -57.12 13.16 -10.71
CA LEU A 357 -57.29 12.52 -9.41
C LEU A 357 -57.85 13.55 -8.41
N GLU A 358 -59.06 13.31 -7.91
CA GLU A 358 -59.72 14.18 -6.94
C GLU A 358 -59.08 14.08 -5.54
N VAL A 359 -59.16 15.16 -4.76
CA VAL A 359 -58.72 15.17 -3.36
C VAL A 359 -59.47 14.10 -2.54
N GLY A 360 -58.74 13.38 -1.69
CA GLY A 360 -59.30 12.28 -0.88
C GLY A 360 -59.42 10.94 -1.62
N ARG A 361 -58.92 10.86 -2.87
CA ARG A 361 -58.81 9.61 -3.63
C ARG A 361 -57.37 9.10 -3.68
N VAL A 362 -57.24 7.80 -3.91
CA VAL A 362 -55.95 7.11 -4.08
C VAL A 362 -55.89 6.47 -5.47
N ARG A 363 -54.68 6.33 -6.01
CA ARG A 363 -54.43 5.70 -7.31
C ARG A 363 -53.11 4.96 -7.23
N TYR A 364 -53.11 3.70 -7.67
CA TYR A 364 -51.89 2.93 -7.88
C TYR A 364 -51.20 3.38 -9.17
N GLY A 365 -49.88 3.51 -9.16
CA GLY A 365 -49.07 3.77 -10.34
C GLY A 365 -47.85 2.85 -10.40
N ALA A 366 -47.35 2.62 -11.62
CA ALA A 366 -46.06 1.98 -11.85
C ALA A 366 -45.10 2.99 -12.50
N MET A 367 -43.87 3.04 -12.00
CA MET A 367 -42.77 3.80 -12.57
C MET A 367 -41.92 2.87 -13.44
N VAL A 368 -41.44 3.39 -14.57
CA VAL A 368 -40.51 2.67 -15.44
C VAL A 368 -39.23 3.47 -15.60
N ALA A 369 -38.10 2.77 -15.74
CA ALA A 369 -36.85 3.38 -16.17
C ALA A 369 -36.94 3.80 -17.66
N GLU A 370 -35.93 4.52 -18.16
CA GLU A 370 -35.90 5.03 -19.54
C GLU A 370 -35.97 3.92 -20.61
N ASP A 371 -35.59 2.69 -20.26
CA ASP A 371 -35.68 1.51 -21.11
C ASP A 371 -37.06 0.80 -21.07
N GLY A 372 -38.00 1.33 -20.27
CA GLY A 372 -39.36 0.80 -20.12
C GLY A 372 -39.49 -0.33 -19.10
N VAL A 373 -38.44 -0.67 -18.35
CA VAL A 373 -38.50 -1.70 -17.29
C VAL A 373 -39.10 -1.11 -16.02
N VAL A 374 -40.02 -1.83 -15.38
CA VAL A 374 -40.63 -1.43 -14.10
C VAL A 374 -39.55 -1.25 -13.04
N SER A 375 -39.50 -0.05 -12.46
CA SER A 375 -38.52 0.31 -11.44
C SER A 375 -39.13 0.29 -10.03
N ASP A 376 -40.37 0.77 -9.87
CA ASP A 376 -41.05 0.90 -8.58
C ASP A 376 -42.57 1.06 -8.81
N ASP A 377 -43.38 0.88 -7.79
CA ASP A 377 -44.84 1.00 -7.84
C ASP A 377 -45.45 1.35 -6.48
N GLY A 378 -46.69 1.83 -6.47
CA GLY A 378 -47.39 2.20 -5.23
C GLY A 378 -48.74 2.86 -5.41
#